data_AF-A0A4Q5P3W7-F1
#
_entry.id   AF-A0A4Q5P3W7-F1
#
_cell.length_a   1.000
_cell.length_b   1.000
_cell.length_c   1.000
_cell.angle_alpha   90.00
_cell.angle_beta   90.00
_cell.angle_gamma   90.00
#
_symmetry.space_group_name_H-M   'P 1'
#
loop_
_entity.id
_entity.type
_entity.pdbx_description
1 polymer ?
#
loop_
_entity_poly.entity_id
_entity_poly.type
_entity_poly.pdbx_seq_one_letter_code
_entity_poly.pdbx_strand_id
1 'polypeptide(L)'
;MTVKEQLDYGSFEATLDRSKKLEQSLQEHPEKYKVLTGDRPTGRLHIGHLFGSVQNRVRLHKMGVPTFIVIADYQVLTDRDNFDNISENIRQLTIDYMAAGIDANDGKTFIFPHSHVPELNQLLLPFLTLVTNAELDRNPTVKEEIIASGQKRINAGMYTYPVHQAADILFCKGTVIPVGKDQLPHLELTRTIARRFNERFAGNKPVFPEPQPLLSEAPVILGLDGSQKMSKSRNNSIMLSASEDETASLIKKAKTDSERNISFDPVNRPEVSNLLFLISLATGKKPELIAEEIGNGGSGQLKKVLTESI
;
A
#
# COMPACT_ATOMS: atom_id res chain seq x y z
N MET A 1 1.84 -5.52 -33.54
CA MET A 1 2.49 -5.76 -32.23
C MET A 1 3.03 -4.42 -31.76
N THR A 2 2.35 -3.80 -30.79
CA THR A 2 2.58 -2.40 -30.36
C THR A 2 3.60 -2.29 -29.24
N VAL A 3 4.28 -1.15 -29.21
CA VAL A 3 5.42 -0.69 -28.40
C VAL A 3 5.12 -0.64 -26.88
N LYS A 4 4.75 -1.77 -26.26
CA LYS A 4 4.40 -1.84 -24.82
C LYS A 4 5.27 -2.79 -23.98
N GLU A 5 6.38 -3.27 -24.53
CA GLU A 5 7.25 -4.29 -23.88
C GLU A 5 8.71 -3.83 -23.71
N GLN A 6 8.96 -2.62 -23.21
CA GLN A 6 10.31 -2.25 -22.75
C GLN A 6 10.26 -1.59 -21.37
N LEU A 7 10.02 -2.44 -20.37
CA LEU A 7 10.57 -2.29 -19.02
C LEU A 7 11.70 -3.33 -18.93
N ASP A 8 12.88 -2.97 -19.42
CA ASP A 8 14.05 -3.84 -19.41
C ASP A 8 14.77 -3.71 -18.06
N TYR A 9 14.53 -4.66 -17.16
CA TYR A 9 15.55 -5.54 -16.56
C TYR A 9 14.86 -6.64 -15.72
N GLY A 10 14.53 -7.72 -16.43
CA GLY A 10 13.79 -8.88 -15.97
C GLY A 10 12.29 -8.63 -16.09
N SER A 11 11.61 -9.45 -16.90
CA SER A 11 10.15 -9.46 -17.02
C SER A 11 9.46 -9.39 -15.65
N PHE A 12 8.18 -9.03 -15.61
CA PHE A 12 7.40 -9.11 -14.38
C PHE A 12 7.59 -10.46 -13.65
N GLU A 13 7.77 -11.55 -14.41
CA GLU A 13 8.09 -12.89 -13.90
C GLU A 13 9.45 -12.96 -13.20
N ALA A 14 10.50 -12.36 -13.76
CA ALA A 14 11.81 -12.30 -13.11
C ALA A 14 11.75 -11.47 -11.82
N THR A 15 10.95 -10.41 -11.79
CA THR A 15 10.72 -9.63 -10.57
C THR A 15 9.94 -10.43 -9.54
N LEU A 16 8.96 -11.23 -9.97
CA LEU A 16 8.23 -12.16 -9.11
C LEU A 16 9.16 -13.23 -8.52
N ASP A 17 10.05 -13.81 -9.32
CA ASP A 17 11.04 -14.79 -8.85
C ASP A 17 12.00 -14.19 -7.82
N ARG A 18 12.53 -12.99 -8.07
CA ARG A 18 13.35 -12.25 -7.10
C ARG A 18 12.58 -11.97 -5.81
N SER A 19 11.32 -11.55 -5.91
CA SER A 19 10.45 -11.31 -4.76
C SER A 19 10.23 -12.58 -3.93
N LYS A 20 10.05 -13.74 -4.58
CA LYS A 20 9.90 -15.04 -3.89
C LYS A 20 11.17 -15.44 -3.14
N LYS A 21 12.34 -15.27 -3.77
CA LYS A 21 13.65 -15.50 -3.12
C LYS A 21 13.88 -14.54 -1.97
N LEU A 22 13.48 -13.28 -2.13
CA LEU A 22 13.56 -12.27 -1.07
C LEU A 22 12.68 -12.63 0.12
N GLU A 23 11.45 -13.08 -0.12
CA GLU A 23 10.52 -13.56 0.91
C GLU A 23 11.11 -14.74 1.71
N GLN A 24 11.74 -15.71 1.03
CA GLN A 24 12.44 -16.82 1.71
C GLN A 24 13.60 -16.31 2.58
N SER A 25 14.45 -15.44 2.02
CA SER A 25 15.60 -14.90 2.76
C SER A 25 15.19 -14.00 3.93
N LEU A 26 14.06 -13.28 3.84
CA LEU A 26 13.48 -12.52 4.96
C LEU A 26 13.06 -13.42 6.13
N GLN A 27 12.61 -14.64 5.85
CA GLN A 27 12.24 -15.62 6.88
C GLN A 27 13.47 -16.18 7.59
N GLU A 28 14.57 -16.38 6.85
CA GLU A 28 15.82 -16.94 7.39
C GLU A 28 16.70 -15.89 8.09
N HIS A 29 16.75 -14.67 7.54
CA HIS A 29 17.67 -13.61 7.93
C HIS A 29 17.01 -12.21 7.97
N PRO A 30 15.95 -12.01 8.76
CA PRO A 30 15.20 -10.75 8.81
C PRO A 30 16.09 -9.54 9.17
N GLU A 31 17.15 -9.74 9.95
CA GLU A 31 18.07 -8.71 10.43
C GLU A 31 18.96 -8.11 9.34
N LYS A 32 19.14 -8.80 8.20
CA LYS A 32 19.96 -8.32 7.07
C LYS A 32 19.24 -7.27 6.23
N TYR A 33 17.95 -7.06 6.46
CA TYR A 33 17.08 -6.23 5.63
C TYR A 33 16.58 -5.00 6.38
N LYS A 34 16.20 -3.99 5.61
CA LYS A 34 15.44 -2.84 6.08
C LYS A 34 14.21 -2.66 5.21
N VAL A 35 13.05 -2.75 5.81
CA VAL A 35 11.79 -2.48 5.14
C VAL A 35 11.50 -1.00 5.20
N LEU A 36 11.16 -0.38 4.06
CA LEU A 36 10.49 0.91 4.05
C LEU A 36 9.10 0.78 3.43
N THR A 37 8.11 1.29 4.14
CA THR A 37 6.71 1.36 3.72
C THR A 37 6.11 2.65 4.30
N GLY A 38 4.88 2.99 3.91
CA GLY A 38 4.24 4.20 4.42
C GLY A 38 2.93 4.47 3.72
N ASP A 39 2.23 5.51 4.20
CA ASP A 39 1.05 6.04 3.56
C ASP A 39 1.03 7.57 3.66
N ARG A 40 0.31 8.20 2.74
CA ARG A 40 -0.08 9.61 2.87
C ARG A 40 -1.10 9.75 4.01
N PRO A 41 -0.99 10.76 4.89
CA PRO A 41 -1.95 11.00 5.97
C PRO A 41 -3.26 11.61 5.44
N THR A 42 -4.12 10.75 4.89
CA THR A 42 -5.40 11.12 4.26
C THR A 42 -6.62 10.76 5.12
N GLY A 43 -6.43 10.74 6.44
CA GLY A 43 -7.41 10.31 7.45
C GLY A 43 -7.21 8.87 7.93
N ARG A 44 -8.06 8.44 8.85
CA ARG A 44 -8.08 7.09 9.45
C ARG A 44 -8.08 5.96 8.41
N LEU A 45 -7.58 4.79 8.78
CA LEU A 45 -7.58 3.59 7.95
C LEU A 45 -8.93 2.86 8.00
N HIS A 46 -9.13 1.97 7.04
CA HIS A 46 -10.31 1.11 6.91
C HIS A 46 -9.87 -0.33 6.65
N ILE A 47 -10.77 -1.30 6.75
CA ILE A 47 -10.44 -2.73 6.61
C ILE A 47 -9.75 -3.07 5.29
N GLY A 48 -10.05 -2.35 4.21
CA GLY A 48 -9.32 -2.48 2.94
C GLY A 48 -7.81 -2.17 3.04
N HIS A 49 -7.41 -1.22 3.90
CA HIS A 49 -5.99 -0.97 4.19
C HIS A 49 -5.42 -2.08 5.10
N LEU A 50 -6.21 -2.52 6.10
CA LEU A 50 -5.79 -3.57 7.02
C LEU A 50 -5.37 -4.83 6.27
N PHE A 51 -6.28 -5.39 5.47
CA PHE A 51 -6.05 -6.60 4.70
C PHE A 51 -5.17 -6.36 3.46
N GLY A 52 -5.19 -5.15 2.88
CA GLY A 52 -4.45 -4.84 1.66
C GLY A 52 -2.95 -4.59 1.89
N SER A 53 -2.55 -4.03 3.04
CA SER A 53 -1.15 -3.69 3.29
C SER A 53 -0.71 -3.80 4.75
N VAL A 54 -1.53 -3.35 5.71
CA VAL A 54 -1.10 -3.23 7.12
C VAL A 54 -0.80 -4.59 7.74
N GLN A 55 -1.60 -5.63 7.48
CA GLN A 55 -1.31 -6.98 7.97
C GLN A 55 0.06 -7.49 7.48
N ASN A 56 0.45 -7.19 6.25
CA ASN A 56 1.79 -7.54 5.76
C ASN A 56 2.89 -6.75 6.48
N ARG A 57 2.64 -5.48 6.83
CA ARG A 57 3.57 -4.69 7.67
C ARG A 57 3.71 -5.32 9.05
N VAL A 58 2.61 -5.70 9.69
CA VAL A 58 2.59 -6.37 11.00
C VAL A 58 3.32 -7.71 10.93
N ARG A 59 3.14 -8.48 9.85
CA ARG A 59 3.86 -9.74 9.61
C ARG A 59 5.37 -9.50 9.54
N LEU A 60 5.83 -8.56 8.72
CA LEU A 60 7.26 -8.23 8.59
C LEU A 60 7.86 -7.71 9.90
N HIS A 61 7.12 -6.86 10.61
CA HIS A 61 7.48 -6.38 11.95
C HIS A 61 7.65 -7.55 12.94
N LYS A 62 6.67 -8.47 13.01
CA LYS A 62 6.72 -9.65 13.89
C LYS A 62 7.85 -10.63 13.53
N MET A 63 8.30 -10.65 12.27
CA MET A 63 9.49 -11.40 11.85
C MET A 63 10.79 -10.78 12.37
N GLY A 64 10.75 -9.59 12.97
CA GLY A 64 11.91 -8.91 13.52
C GLY A 64 12.72 -8.12 12.49
N VAL A 65 12.15 -7.86 11.31
CA VAL A 65 12.77 -7.07 10.25
C VAL A 65 12.77 -5.60 10.66
N PRO A 66 13.93 -4.92 10.67
CA PRO A 66 13.99 -3.47 10.84
C PRO A 66 13.04 -2.75 9.88
N THR A 67 12.07 -2.02 10.42
CA THR A 67 10.92 -1.50 9.66
C THR A 67 10.80 0.01 9.84
N PHE A 68 10.74 0.72 8.73
CA PHE A 68 10.54 2.16 8.67
C PHE A 68 9.18 2.41 8.03
N ILE A 69 8.29 3.06 8.78
CA ILE A 69 6.96 3.46 8.34
C ILE A 69 6.94 4.98 8.22
N VAL A 70 7.09 5.47 7.00
CA VAL A 70 6.99 6.90 6.72
C VAL A 70 5.53 7.32 6.64
N ILE A 71 5.17 8.42 7.30
CA ILE A 71 3.93 9.13 7.05
C ILE A 71 4.26 10.25 6.06
N ALA A 72 3.90 10.05 4.79
CA ALA A 72 4.29 10.89 3.66
C ALA A 72 3.45 12.18 3.60
N ASP A 73 3.58 13.03 4.61
CA ASP A 73 2.80 14.25 4.79
C ASP A 73 3.14 15.35 3.78
N TYR A 74 4.38 15.45 3.33
CA TYR A 74 4.75 16.35 2.22
C TYR A 74 4.13 15.97 0.88
N GLN A 75 3.91 14.67 0.62
CA GLN A 75 3.27 14.24 -0.62
C GLN A 75 1.81 14.69 -0.70
N VAL A 76 1.15 14.96 0.42
CA VAL A 76 -0.21 15.55 0.42
C VAL A 76 -0.24 16.92 -0.26
N LEU A 77 0.89 17.65 -0.26
CA LEU A 77 1.01 18.95 -0.92
C LEU A 77 0.98 18.85 -2.45
N THR A 78 1.22 17.66 -3.02
CA THR A 78 1.29 17.48 -4.47
C THR A 78 -0.08 17.13 -5.05
N ASP A 79 -0.85 16.28 -4.40
CA ASP A 79 -2.04 15.65 -5.00
C ASP A 79 -3.39 16.27 -4.61
N ARG A 80 -3.39 17.26 -3.69
CA ARG A 80 -4.62 17.85 -3.12
C ARG A 80 -4.52 19.35 -2.97
N ASP A 81 -5.69 20.01 -2.96
CA ASP A 81 -5.84 21.44 -2.71
C ASP A 81 -6.24 21.77 -1.26
N ASN A 82 -6.67 20.77 -0.48
CA ASN A 82 -7.07 20.94 0.92
C ASN A 82 -6.04 20.27 1.85
N PHE A 83 -5.48 21.07 2.76
CA PHE A 83 -4.43 20.70 3.72
C PHE A 83 -4.91 20.74 5.17
N ASP A 84 -6.21 20.89 5.39
CA ASP A 84 -6.81 20.87 6.71
C ASP A 84 -6.59 19.50 7.35
N ASN A 85 -6.29 19.49 8.65
CA ASN A 85 -6.18 18.29 9.47
C ASN A 85 -4.97 17.36 9.17
N ILE A 86 -3.92 17.79 8.46
CA ILE A 86 -2.71 16.95 8.26
C ILE A 86 -2.18 16.41 9.60
N SER A 87 -2.03 17.28 10.61
CA SER A 87 -1.55 16.88 11.94
C SER A 87 -2.45 15.82 12.59
N GLU A 88 -3.77 15.96 12.50
CA GLU A 88 -4.70 14.98 13.06
C GLU A 88 -4.65 13.67 12.26
N ASN A 89 -4.54 13.74 10.94
CA ASN A 89 -4.42 12.56 10.09
C ASN A 89 -3.12 11.78 10.38
N ILE A 90 -2.00 12.47 10.63
CA ILE A 90 -0.73 11.84 11.06
C ILE A 90 -0.95 11.08 12.37
N ARG A 91 -1.59 11.74 13.36
CA ARG A 91 -1.88 11.14 14.67
C ARG A 91 -2.78 9.91 14.54
N GLN A 92 -3.88 10.03 13.81
CA GLN A 92 -4.84 8.94 13.61
C GLN A 92 -4.22 7.76 12.87
N LEU A 93 -3.44 8.01 11.82
CA LEU A 93 -2.73 6.97 11.08
C LEU A 93 -1.74 6.21 11.97
N THR A 94 -1.02 6.93 12.83
CA THR A 94 -0.10 6.33 13.82
C THR A 94 -0.86 5.43 14.80
N ILE A 95 -2.00 5.90 15.32
CA ILE A 95 -2.87 5.11 16.21
C ILE A 95 -3.35 3.84 15.51
N ASP A 96 -3.80 3.94 14.25
CA ASP A 96 -4.29 2.78 13.49
C ASP A 96 -3.19 1.74 13.26
N TYR A 97 -1.94 2.15 12.96
CA TYR A 97 -0.83 1.22 12.84
C TYR A 97 -0.53 0.50 14.15
N MET A 98 -0.49 1.24 15.26
CA MET A 98 -0.23 0.67 16.58
C MET A 98 -1.35 -0.28 17.00
N ALA A 99 -2.61 0.11 16.79
CA ALA A 99 -3.78 -0.72 17.08
C ALA A 99 -3.81 -2.01 16.23
N ALA A 100 -3.30 -1.96 14.99
CA ALA A 100 -3.16 -3.14 14.14
C ALA A 100 -2.04 -4.10 14.59
N GLY A 101 -1.20 -3.71 15.54
CA GLY A 101 -0.16 -4.56 16.13
C GLY A 101 1.28 -4.23 15.70
N ILE A 102 1.54 -3.00 15.25
CA ILE A 102 2.90 -2.46 15.10
C ILE A 102 3.36 -1.89 16.45
N ASP A 103 4.48 -2.38 16.98
CA ASP A 103 5.09 -1.82 18.18
C ASP A 103 6.35 -1.01 17.84
N ALA A 104 6.32 0.29 18.10
CA ALA A 104 7.46 1.19 17.89
C ALA A 104 8.46 1.21 19.07
N ASN A 105 8.22 0.45 20.14
CA ASN A 105 9.13 0.35 21.29
C ASN A 105 10.14 -0.79 21.18
N ASP A 106 10.09 -1.58 20.10
CA ASP A 106 10.96 -2.74 19.86
C ASP A 106 12.42 -2.40 19.52
N GLY A 107 12.73 -1.11 19.32
CA GLY A 107 14.04 -0.59 18.92
C GLY A 107 14.43 -0.87 17.46
N LYS A 108 13.52 -1.42 16.65
CA LYS A 108 13.72 -1.80 15.24
C LYS A 108 12.67 -1.21 14.29
N THR A 109 11.58 -0.70 14.84
CA THR A 109 10.44 -0.16 14.13
C THR A 109 10.33 1.34 14.37
N PHE A 110 10.31 2.12 13.30
CA PHE A 110 10.28 3.58 13.34
C PHE A 110 9.09 4.10 12.55
N ILE A 111 8.18 4.80 13.22
CA ILE A 111 7.06 5.50 12.59
C ILE A 111 7.37 6.99 12.64
N PHE A 112 7.44 7.67 11.50
CA PHE A 112 7.79 9.09 11.47
C PHE A 112 7.14 9.82 10.30
N PRO A 113 6.68 11.07 10.49
CA PRO A 113 6.29 11.93 9.39
C PRO A 113 7.51 12.44 8.62
N HIS A 114 7.43 12.43 7.29
CA HIS A 114 8.49 12.89 6.38
C HIS A 114 8.94 14.32 6.75
N SER A 115 8.00 15.23 6.99
CA SER A 115 8.28 16.63 7.33
C SER A 115 9.14 16.83 8.57
N HIS A 116 9.14 15.88 9.51
CA HIS A 116 9.88 16.00 10.77
C HIS A 116 11.33 15.52 10.69
N VAL A 117 11.80 15.14 9.49
CA VAL A 117 13.19 14.72 9.26
C VAL A 117 13.84 15.71 8.28
N PRO A 118 14.37 16.85 8.75
CA PRO A 118 14.97 17.87 7.88
C PRO A 118 16.09 17.36 6.99
N GLU A 119 16.87 16.38 7.46
CA GLU A 119 17.97 15.76 6.74
C GLU A 119 17.49 14.96 5.52
N LEU A 120 16.30 14.35 5.61
CA LEU A 120 15.67 13.65 4.48
C LEU A 120 15.38 14.65 3.36
N ASN A 121 14.84 15.83 3.69
CA ASN A 121 14.54 16.88 2.71
C ASN A 121 15.79 17.38 1.97
N GLN A 122 16.97 17.31 2.59
CA GLN A 122 18.23 17.69 1.93
C GLN A 122 18.61 16.75 0.78
N LEU A 123 18.08 15.51 0.73
CA LEU A 123 18.32 14.57 -0.36
C LEU A 123 17.55 14.91 -1.64
N LEU A 124 16.46 15.69 -1.54
CA LEU A 124 15.62 16.03 -2.69
C LEU A 124 16.42 16.77 -3.76
N LEU A 125 17.20 17.78 -3.36
CA LEU A 125 18.00 18.59 -4.30
C LEU A 125 19.00 17.74 -5.11
N PRO A 126 19.92 16.97 -4.50
CA PRO A 126 20.84 16.14 -5.27
C PRO A 126 20.10 15.10 -6.10
N PHE A 127 19.02 14.49 -5.61
CA PHE A 127 18.27 13.47 -6.37
C PHE A 127 17.57 14.06 -7.59
N LEU A 128 17.01 15.27 -7.49
CA LEU A 128 16.43 15.98 -8.62
C LEU A 128 17.45 16.26 -9.73
N THR A 129 18.74 16.43 -9.39
CA THR A 129 19.81 16.59 -10.41
C THR A 129 20.19 15.29 -11.13
N LEU A 130 19.69 14.14 -10.67
CA LEU A 130 19.99 12.81 -11.21
C LEU A 130 18.86 12.26 -12.10
N VAL A 131 17.75 12.97 -12.23
CA VAL A 131 16.57 12.55 -12.99
C VAL A 131 16.24 13.60 -14.04
N THR A 132 15.97 13.17 -15.26
CA THR A 132 15.56 14.07 -16.34
C THR A 132 14.04 14.22 -16.39
N ASN A 133 13.56 15.37 -16.88
CA ASN A 133 12.12 15.58 -17.10
C ASN A 133 11.51 14.51 -18.02
N ALA A 134 12.27 14.04 -19.03
CA ALA A 134 11.80 13.00 -19.96
C ALA A 134 11.56 11.65 -19.27
N GLU A 135 12.32 11.31 -18.23
CA GLU A 135 12.10 10.09 -17.43
C GLU A 135 10.84 10.21 -16.58
N LEU A 136 10.61 11.39 -15.96
CA LEU A 136 9.39 11.67 -15.21
C LEU A 136 8.16 11.65 -16.13
N ASP A 137 8.24 12.30 -17.29
CA ASP A 137 7.17 12.34 -18.30
C ASP A 137 6.81 10.98 -18.88
N ARG A 138 7.75 10.02 -18.90
CA ARG A 138 7.50 8.67 -19.42
C ARG A 138 7.03 7.71 -18.35
N ASN A 139 7.18 8.06 -17.07
CA ASN A 139 6.78 7.18 -15.97
C ASN A 139 5.25 6.96 -16.01
N PRO A 140 4.78 5.72 -16.23
CA PRO A 140 3.35 5.46 -16.34
C PRO A 140 2.61 5.70 -15.03
N THR A 141 3.24 5.43 -13.89
CA THR A 141 2.61 5.58 -12.58
C THR A 141 2.42 7.06 -12.22
N VAL A 142 3.36 7.94 -12.61
CA VAL A 142 3.18 9.40 -12.51
C VAL A 142 1.94 9.85 -13.31
N LYS A 143 1.78 9.35 -14.54
CA LYS A 143 0.61 9.69 -15.37
C LYS A 143 -0.69 9.22 -14.74
N GLU A 144 -0.71 7.99 -14.24
CA GLU A 144 -1.87 7.43 -13.56
C GLU A 144 -2.23 8.24 -12.30
N GLU A 145 -1.25 8.65 -11.50
CA GLU A 145 -1.49 9.49 -10.33
C GLU A 145 -1.94 10.91 -10.67
N ILE A 146 -1.38 11.51 -11.73
CA ILE A 146 -1.86 12.80 -12.27
C ILE A 146 -3.33 12.70 -12.65
N ILE A 147 -3.73 11.65 -13.37
CA ILE A 147 -5.13 11.42 -13.74
C ILE A 147 -5.99 11.21 -12.50
N ALA A 148 -5.53 10.39 -11.55
CA ALA A 148 -6.26 10.07 -10.33
C ALA A 148 -6.43 11.26 -9.38
N SER A 149 -5.51 12.22 -9.40
CA SER A 149 -5.60 13.45 -8.59
C SER A 149 -6.80 14.32 -8.96
N GLY A 150 -7.27 14.22 -10.21
CA GLY A 150 -8.35 15.07 -10.73
C GLY A 150 -8.02 16.57 -10.77
N GLN A 151 -6.75 16.95 -10.56
CA GLN A 151 -6.31 18.35 -10.57
C GLN A 151 -6.43 18.95 -11.97
N LYS A 152 -7.03 20.15 -12.06
CA LYS A 152 -7.11 20.91 -13.32
C LYS A 152 -5.77 21.54 -13.72
N ARG A 153 -4.90 21.78 -12.74
CA ARG A 153 -3.57 22.35 -12.92
C ARG A 153 -2.58 21.45 -12.21
N ILE A 154 -1.75 20.76 -12.99
CA ILE A 154 -0.75 19.85 -12.45
C ILE A 154 0.43 20.68 -11.97
N ASN A 155 0.72 20.61 -10.66
CA ASN A 155 1.88 21.30 -10.08
C ASN A 155 3.18 20.48 -10.28
N ALA A 156 4.33 21.15 -10.15
CA ALA A 156 5.63 20.50 -10.30
C ALA A 156 5.89 19.37 -9.29
N GLY A 157 5.25 19.43 -8.11
CA GLY A 157 5.29 18.39 -7.09
C GLY A 157 4.76 17.06 -7.61
N MET A 158 3.66 17.06 -8.38
CA MET A 158 3.12 15.83 -9.00
C MET A 158 4.08 15.17 -9.98
N TYR A 159 4.97 15.92 -10.61
CA TYR A 159 5.99 15.34 -11.50
C TYR A 159 7.20 14.84 -10.71
N THR A 160 7.53 15.49 -9.62
CA THR A 160 8.75 15.23 -8.85
C THR A 160 8.54 14.29 -7.66
N TYR A 161 7.30 13.95 -7.29
CA TYR A 161 7.05 13.09 -6.13
C TYR A 161 7.73 11.71 -6.19
N PRO A 162 7.99 11.06 -7.35
CA PRO A 162 8.75 9.82 -7.35
C PRO A 162 10.17 10.01 -6.81
N VAL A 163 10.73 11.21 -6.94
CA VAL A 163 12.02 11.61 -6.36
C VAL A 163 11.89 11.83 -4.86
N HIS A 164 10.75 12.33 -4.37
CA HIS A 164 10.44 12.38 -2.94
C HIS A 164 10.35 10.98 -2.33
N GLN A 165 9.63 10.07 -3.00
CA GLN A 165 9.55 8.67 -2.59
C GLN A 165 10.95 8.00 -2.59
N ALA A 166 11.80 8.32 -3.57
CA ALA A 166 13.18 7.86 -3.57
C ALA A 166 13.98 8.39 -2.37
N ALA A 167 13.77 9.66 -1.98
CA ALA A 167 14.38 10.24 -0.78
C ALA A 167 13.94 9.49 0.49
N ASP A 168 12.66 9.18 0.64
CA ASP A 168 12.14 8.37 1.76
C ASP A 168 12.85 7.02 1.86
N ILE A 169 12.88 6.28 0.74
CA ILE A 169 13.46 4.94 0.67
C ILE A 169 14.95 4.96 0.97
N LEU A 170 15.70 5.85 0.31
CA LEU A 170 17.15 5.85 0.36
C LEU A 170 17.70 6.48 1.64
N PHE A 171 16.98 7.44 2.25
CA PHE A 171 17.33 8.01 3.55
C PHE A 171 17.43 6.91 4.63
N CYS A 172 16.42 6.03 4.69
CA CYS A 172 16.40 4.92 5.64
C CYS A 172 17.32 3.76 5.22
N LYS A 173 17.96 3.85 4.06
CA LYS A 173 18.66 2.75 3.39
C LYS A 173 17.75 1.52 3.25
N GLY A 174 16.48 1.74 2.88
CA GLY A 174 15.51 0.68 2.67
C GLY A 174 15.99 -0.28 1.57
N THR A 175 16.08 -1.56 1.91
CA THR A 175 16.50 -2.62 0.98
C THR A 175 15.32 -3.40 0.43
N VAL A 176 14.19 -3.39 1.15
CA VAL A 176 12.97 -4.13 0.82
C VAL A 176 11.79 -3.18 0.85
N ILE A 177 11.04 -3.11 -0.26
CA ILE A 177 9.90 -2.19 -0.39
C ILE A 177 8.67 -3.01 -0.75
N PRO A 178 7.73 -3.22 0.19
CA PRO A 178 6.45 -3.85 -0.09
C PRO A 178 5.65 -2.96 -1.06
N VAL A 179 5.41 -3.45 -2.27
CA VAL A 179 4.76 -2.66 -3.33
C VAL A 179 3.84 -3.50 -4.22
N GLY A 180 2.83 -2.85 -4.78
CA GLY A 180 2.05 -3.38 -5.89
C GLY A 180 2.79 -3.26 -7.22
N LYS A 181 2.28 -3.97 -8.25
CA LYS A 181 2.82 -3.94 -9.61
C LYS A 181 2.83 -2.52 -10.22
N ASP A 182 1.82 -1.73 -9.88
CA ASP A 182 1.63 -0.34 -10.31
C ASP A 182 2.75 0.59 -9.79
N GLN A 183 3.41 0.28 -8.67
CA GLN A 183 4.47 1.11 -8.10
C GLN A 183 5.88 0.71 -8.55
N LEU A 184 6.03 -0.38 -9.32
CA LEU A 184 7.33 -0.82 -9.82
C LEU A 184 8.09 0.25 -10.63
N PRO A 185 7.44 1.09 -11.46
CA PRO A 185 8.13 2.17 -12.17
C PRO A 185 8.76 3.22 -11.24
N HIS A 186 8.14 3.59 -10.11
CA HIS A 186 8.79 4.47 -9.13
C HIS A 186 9.94 3.81 -8.41
N LEU A 187 9.80 2.52 -8.10
CA LEU A 187 10.88 1.78 -7.48
C LEU A 187 12.08 1.67 -8.41
N GLU A 188 11.89 1.47 -9.71
CA GLU A 188 13.01 1.45 -10.66
C GLU A 188 13.66 2.83 -10.81
N LEU A 189 12.89 3.91 -10.76
CA LEU A 189 13.46 5.25 -10.69
C LEU A 189 14.29 5.44 -9.41
N THR A 190 13.81 4.94 -8.27
CA THR A 190 14.56 4.97 -7.00
C THR A 190 15.88 4.21 -7.11
N ARG A 191 15.86 3.01 -7.71
CA ARG A 191 17.06 2.21 -7.97
C ARG A 191 18.03 2.94 -8.91
N THR A 192 17.51 3.59 -9.95
CA THR A 192 18.29 4.42 -10.87
C THR A 192 18.95 5.60 -10.16
N ILE A 193 18.23 6.31 -9.28
CA ILE A 193 18.76 7.40 -8.46
C ILE A 193 19.89 6.88 -7.55
N ALA A 194 19.69 5.74 -6.87
CA ALA A 194 20.72 5.15 -6.01
C ALA A 194 22.01 4.85 -6.78
N ARG A 195 21.91 4.21 -7.96
CA ARG A 195 23.06 3.92 -8.85
C ARG A 195 23.77 5.20 -9.28
N ARG A 196 23.03 6.15 -9.86
CA ARG A 196 23.58 7.42 -10.36
C ARG A 196 24.22 8.24 -9.24
N PHE A 197 23.65 8.24 -8.04
CA PHE A 197 24.23 8.91 -6.89
C PHE A 197 25.56 8.27 -6.49
N ASN A 198 25.58 6.93 -6.38
CA ASN A 198 26.80 6.20 -6.02
C ASN A 198 27.91 6.41 -7.04
N GLU A 199 27.60 6.35 -8.33
CA GLU A 199 28.55 6.60 -9.43
C GLU A 199 29.09 8.03 -9.42
N ARG A 200 28.21 9.02 -9.24
CA ARG A 200 28.57 10.44 -9.37
C ARG A 200 29.25 11.02 -8.13
N PHE A 201 28.84 10.61 -6.94
CA PHE A 201 29.20 11.28 -5.69
C PHE A 201 29.91 10.40 -4.67
N ALA A 202 29.77 9.06 -4.75
CA ALA A 202 30.25 8.18 -3.68
C ALA A 202 31.64 7.56 -3.92
N GLY A 203 32.20 7.71 -5.13
CA GLY A 203 33.49 7.13 -5.50
C GLY A 203 33.53 5.63 -5.21
N ASN A 204 34.52 5.18 -4.43
CA ASN A 204 34.70 3.76 -4.09
C ASN A 204 33.90 3.30 -2.86
N LYS A 205 33.04 4.15 -2.28
CA LYS A 205 32.26 3.85 -1.06
C LYS A 205 30.77 4.09 -1.28
N PRO A 206 30.04 3.14 -1.89
CA PRO A 206 28.61 3.28 -2.14
C PRO A 206 27.83 3.71 -0.90
N VAL A 207 26.96 4.71 -1.05
CA VAL A 207 26.18 5.31 0.05
C VAL A 207 24.82 4.65 0.16
N PHE A 208 24.14 4.45 -0.98
CA PHE A 208 22.76 3.99 -1.04
C PHE A 208 22.66 2.56 -1.59
N PRO A 209 21.91 1.66 -0.92
CA PRO A 209 21.60 0.36 -1.49
C PRO A 209 20.57 0.52 -2.62
N GLU A 210 20.54 -0.45 -3.53
CA GLU A 210 19.44 -0.56 -4.50
C GLU A 210 18.28 -1.34 -3.87
N PRO A 211 17.11 -0.73 -3.67
CA PRO A 211 15.97 -1.41 -3.05
C PRO A 211 15.40 -2.50 -3.96
N GLN A 212 14.80 -3.52 -3.34
CA GLN A 212 14.13 -4.62 -4.02
C GLN A 212 12.62 -4.62 -3.73
N PRO A 213 11.75 -4.89 -4.72
CA PRO A 213 10.32 -5.02 -4.50
C PRO A 213 10.02 -6.31 -3.74
N LEU A 214 9.23 -6.19 -2.69
CA LEU A 214 8.50 -7.32 -2.12
C LEU A 214 7.07 -7.24 -2.66
N LEU A 215 6.80 -8.01 -3.71
CA LEU A 215 5.49 -8.09 -4.34
C LEU A 215 4.54 -8.89 -3.45
N SER A 216 3.44 -8.26 -3.06
CA SER A 216 2.30 -8.96 -2.47
C SER A 216 1.18 -9.08 -3.50
N GLU A 217 0.52 -10.22 -3.53
CA GLU A 217 -0.81 -10.36 -4.15
C GLU A 217 -1.85 -9.69 -3.24
N ALA A 218 -1.72 -8.37 -3.05
CA ALA A 218 -2.69 -7.61 -2.27
C ALA A 218 -4.02 -7.65 -3.02
N PRO A 219 -5.08 -8.23 -2.43
CA PRO A 219 -6.33 -8.38 -3.15
C PRO A 219 -7.03 -7.03 -3.32
N VAL A 220 -7.73 -6.86 -4.43
CA VAL A 220 -8.62 -5.71 -4.62
C VAL A 220 -9.87 -5.94 -3.78
N ILE A 221 -9.99 -5.22 -2.68
CA ILE A 221 -11.15 -5.26 -1.80
C ILE A 221 -12.17 -4.21 -2.27
N LEU A 222 -13.34 -4.67 -2.70
CA LEU A 222 -14.43 -3.79 -3.09
C LEU A 222 -15.05 -3.14 -1.85
N GLY A 223 -15.59 -1.93 -2.02
CA GLY A 223 -16.41 -1.31 -1.00
C GLY A 223 -17.72 -2.08 -0.79
N LEU A 224 -18.43 -1.73 0.27
CA LEU A 224 -19.73 -2.35 0.58
C LEU A 224 -20.82 -2.07 -0.47
N ASP A 225 -20.59 -1.09 -1.36
CA ASP A 225 -21.43 -0.83 -2.52
C ASP A 225 -21.17 -1.80 -3.69
N GLY A 226 -20.08 -2.57 -3.63
CA GLY A 226 -19.75 -3.64 -4.58
C GLY A 226 -19.28 -3.19 -5.95
N SER A 227 -19.17 -1.87 -6.19
CA SER A 227 -18.90 -1.33 -7.52
C SER A 227 -17.42 -1.06 -7.77
N GLN A 228 -16.73 -0.54 -6.75
CA GLN A 228 -15.36 -0.07 -6.86
C GLN A 228 -14.59 -0.41 -5.59
N LYS A 229 -13.26 -0.27 -5.66
CA LYS A 229 -12.37 -0.41 -4.51
C LYS A 229 -12.86 0.42 -3.32
N MET A 230 -12.75 -0.17 -2.14
CA MET A 230 -13.06 0.49 -0.87
C MET A 230 -12.28 1.80 -0.74
N SER A 231 -13.00 2.90 -0.47
CA SER A 231 -12.42 4.24 -0.31
C SER A 231 -13.27 5.10 0.62
N LYS A 232 -12.60 5.86 1.48
CA LYS A 232 -13.22 6.82 2.42
C LYS A 232 -14.10 7.83 1.68
N SER A 233 -13.62 8.35 0.54
CA SER A 233 -14.32 9.39 -0.24
C SER A 233 -15.64 8.92 -0.85
N ARG A 234 -15.85 7.61 -0.96
CA ARG A 234 -17.08 7.01 -1.48
C ARG A 234 -18.07 6.61 -0.40
N ASN A 235 -17.70 6.78 0.88
CA ASN A 235 -18.49 6.34 2.02
C ASN A 235 -18.92 4.85 1.91
N ASN A 236 -18.02 4.01 1.36
CA ASN A 236 -18.27 2.59 1.12
C ASN A 236 -17.33 1.68 1.94
N SER A 237 -16.70 2.22 2.99
CA SER A 237 -15.65 1.58 3.78
C SER A 237 -16.05 1.35 5.23
N ILE A 238 -15.51 0.30 5.85
CA ILE A 238 -15.58 0.06 7.29
C ILE A 238 -14.28 0.57 7.92
N MET A 239 -14.37 1.64 8.71
CA MET A 239 -13.20 2.22 9.39
C MET A 239 -12.65 1.25 10.44
N LEU A 240 -11.33 1.24 10.66
CA LEU A 240 -10.76 0.40 11.73
C LEU A 240 -11.23 0.82 13.12
N SER A 241 -11.55 2.11 13.27
CA SER A 241 -12.10 2.67 14.50
C SER A 241 -13.63 2.55 14.62
N ALA A 242 -14.31 1.84 13.70
CA ALA A 242 -15.76 1.71 13.76
C ALA A 242 -16.15 0.82 14.95
N SER A 243 -17.19 1.22 15.68
CA SER A 243 -17.78 0.39 16.74
C SER A 243 -18.45 -0.86 16.15
N GLU A 244 -18.73 -1.85 16.99
CA GLU A 244 -19.48 -3.05 16.60
C GLU A 244 -20.84 -2.70 15.96
N ASP A 245 -21.58 -1.75 16.55
CA ASP A 245 -22.87 -1.29 16.04
C ASP A 245 -22.75 -0.57 14.69
N GLU A 246 -21.75 0.28 14.51
CA GLU A 246 -21.49 0.95 13.23
C GLU A 246 -21.11 -0.06 12.15
N THR A 247 -20.22 -0.99 12.47
CA THR A 247 -19.78 -2.07 11.57
C THR A 247 -20.97 -2.93 11.14
N ALA A 248 -21.79 -3.40 12.09
CA ALA A 248 -23.00 -4.16 11.81
C ALA A 248 -23.99 -3.36 10.94
N SER A 249 -24.19 -2.07 11.23
CA SER A 249 -25.07 -1.21 10.44
C SER A 249 -24.58 -1.02 9.01
N LEU A 250 -23.27 -0.91 8.80
CA LEU A 250 -22.68 -0.76 7.47
C LEU A 250 -22.81 -2.06 6.67
N ILE A 251 -22.44 -3.20 7.27
CA ILE A 251 -22.52 -4.52 6.63
C ILE A 251 -23.95 -4.88 6.26
N LYS A 252 -24.93 -4.55 7.12
CA LYS A 252 -26.35 -4.76 6.83
C LYS A 252 -26.79 -4.11 5.51
N LYS A 253 -26.23 -2.94 5.19
CA LYS A 253 -26.51 -2.17 3.97
C LYS A 253 -25.66 -2.59 2.76
N ALA A 254 -24.69 -3.49 2.94
CA ALA A 254 -23.83 -3.93 1.85
C ALA A 254 -24.65 -4.49 0.68
N LYS A 255 -24.26 -4.15 -0.54
CA LYS A 255 -24.91 -4.64 -1.75
C LYS A 255 -24.66 -6.14 -1.88
N THR A 256 -25.67 -6.86 -2.33
CA THR A 256 -25.63 -8.28 -2.72
C THR A 256 -26.57 -8.47 -3.91
N ASP A 257 -26.66 -9.69 -4.43
CA ASP A 257 -27.70 -10.10 -5.37
C ASP A 257 -28.94 -10.68 -4.65
N SER A 258 -29.89 -11.17 -5.46
CA SER A 258 -31.15 -11.79 -5.03
C SER A 258 -31.07 -13.32 -4.90
N GLU A 259 -29.93 -13.94 -5.21
CA GLU A 259 -29.79 -15.39 -5.17
C GLU A 259 -29.63 -15.88 -3.73
N ARG A 260 -30.49 -16.83 -3.35
CA ARG A 260 -30.53 -17.34 -1.97
C ARG A 260 -29.39 -18.30 -1.64
N ASN A 261 -28.93 -19.09 -2.62
CA ASN A 261 -27.76 -19.93 -2.45
C ASN A 261 -26.51 -19.06 -2.49
N ILE A 262 -25.67 -19.11 -1.47
CA ILE A 262 -24.41 -18.37 -1.45
C ILE A 262 -23.34 -19.19 -2.18
N SER A 263 -22.65 -18.56 -3.13
CA SER A 263 -21.51 -19.15 -3.84
C SER A 263 -20.42 -18.10 -4.02
N PHE A 264 -19.18 -18.56 -4.10
CA PHE A 264 -18.05 -17.71 -4.46
C PHE A 264 -17.91 -17.71 -5.99
N ASP A 265 -18.29 -16.59 -6.61
CA ASP A 265 -18.15 -16.34 -8.05
C ASP A 265 -17.78 -14.86 -8.27
N PRO A 266 -16.48 -14.52 -8.24
CA PRO A 266 -16.03 -13.13 -8.36
C PRO A 266 -16.39 -12.46 -9.69
N VAL A 267 -16.72 -13.24 -10.72
CA VAL A 267 -17.02 -12.72 -12.07
C VAL A 267 -18.51 -12.37 -12.17
N ASN A 268 -19.39 -13.30 -11.80
CA ASN A 268 -20.83 -13.11 -11.98
C ASN A 268 -21.52 -12.57 -10.72
N ARG A 269 -20.91 -12.76 -9.54
CA ARG A 269 -21.45 -12.34 -8.23
C ARG A 269 -20.39 -11.59 -7.41
N PRO A 270 -19.82 -10.50 -7.94
CA PRO A 270 -18.70 -9.80 -7.31
C PRO A 270 -19.03 -9.28 -5.91
N GLU A 271 -20.27 -8.83 -5.66
CA GLU A 271 -20.66 -8.30 -4.35
C GLU A 271 -20.70 -9.39 -3.26
N VAL A 272 -21.33 -10.53 -3.54
CA VAL A 272 -21.38 -11.68 -2.63
C VAL A 272 -19.98 -12.25 -2.41
N SER A 273 -19.21 -12.38 -3.49
CA SER A 273 -17.83 -12.87 -3.43
C SER A 273 -16.93 -11.95 -2.62
N ASN A 274 -17.11 -10.62 -2.70
CA ASN A 274 -16.38 -9.68 -1.86
C ASN A 274 -16.67 -9.87 -0.37
N LEU A 275 -17.94 -10.10 0.02
CA LEU A 275 -18.28 -10.34 1.43
C LEU A 275 -17.70 -11.67 1.93
N LEU A 276 -17.78 -12.74 1.14
CA LEU A 276 -17.13 -14.02 1.44
C LEU A 276 -15.63 -13.88 1.56
N PHE A 277 -15.04 -13.07 0.69
CA PHE A 277 -13.61 -12.80 0.70
C PHE A 277 -13.17 -12.02 1.94
N LEU A 278 -13.97 -11.04 2.41
CA LEU A 278 -13.72 -10.36 3.68
C LEU A 278 -13.78 -11.33 4.88
N ILE A 279 -14.75 -12.26 4.91
CA ILE A 279 -14.80 -13.32 5.93
C ILE A 279 -13.55 -14.20 5.86
N SER A 280 -13.13 -14.57 4.66
CA SER A 280 -11.91 -15.36 4.43
C SER A 280 -10.66 -14.66 4.98
N LEU A 281 -10.51 -13.37 4.70
CA LEU A 281 -9.38 -12.57 5.20
C LEU A 281 -9.36 -12.45 6.73
N ALA A 282 -10.54 -12.40 7.37
CA ALA A 282 -10.65 -12.32 8.82
C ALA A 282 -10.44 -13.67 9.53
N THR A 283 -10.92 -14.77 8.93
CA THR A 283 -10.98 -16.09 9.57
C THR A 283 -9.92 -17.08 9.08
N GLY A 284 -9.27 -16.81 7.95
CA GLY A 284 -8.36 -17.73 7.26
C GLY A 284 -9.05 -18.88 6.52
N LYS A 285 -10.39 -18.97 6.53
CA LYS A 285 -11.14 -20.00 5.80
C LYS A 285 -11.26 -19.65 4.31
N LYS A 286 -11.26 -20.66 3.44
CA LYS A 286 -11.47 -20.44 1.99
C LYS A 286 -12.89 -19.90 1.70
N PRO A 287 -13.05 -18.91 0.80
CA PRO A 287 -14.37 -18.35 0.46
C PRO A 287 -15.40 -19.39 0.03
N GLU A 288 -14.99 -20.43 -0.68
CA GLU A 288 -15.86 -21.51 -1.16
C GLU A 288 -16.44 -22.32 0.01
N LEU A 289 -15.62 -22.63 1.02
CA LEU A 289 -16.06 -23.35 2.21
C LEU A 289 -17.02 -22.51 3.06
N ILE A 290 -16.75 -21.21 3.18
CA ILE A 290 -17.66 -20.28 3.87
C ILE A 290 -19.01 -20.23 3.14
N ALA A 291 -18.99 -20.22 1.81
CA ALA A 291 -20.20 -20.24 1.00
C ALA A 291 -21.00 -21.53 1.18
N GLU A 292 -20.34 -22.69 1.20
CA GLU A 292 -20.96 -24.00 1.48
C GLU A 292 -21.56 -24.07 2.88
N GLU A 293 -20.85 -23.56 3.90
CA GLU A 293 -21.35 -23.49 5.29
C GLU A 293 -22.63 -22.64 5.41
N ILE A 294 -22.74 -21.55 4.63
CA ILE A 294 -23.93 -20.70 4.61
C ILE A 294 -25.06 -21.32 3.76
N GLY A 295 -24.73 -21.95 2.64
CA GLY A 295 -25.67 -22.60 1.72
C GLY A 295 -26.84 -21.69 1.32
N ASN A 296 -28.07 -22.15 1.57
CA ASN A 296 -29.32 -21.44 1.27
C ASN A 296 -29.74 -20.40 2.33
N GLY A 297 -28.81 -19.96 3.19
CA GLY A 297 -29.04 -18.94 4.21
C GLY A 297 -29.29 -17.53 3.64
N GLY A 298 -28.95 -17.29 2.38
CA GLY A 298 -29.14 -16.02 1.70
C GLY A 298 -28.25 -14.88 2.23
N SER A 299 -28.42 -13.69 1.65
CA SER A 299 -27.61 -12.50 1.96
C SER A 299 -27.69 -12.06 3.42
N GLY A 300 -28.81 -12.31 4.10
CA GLY A 300 -28.98 -12.02 5.52
C GLY A 300 -28.02 -12.82 6.40
N GLN A 301 -27.92 -14.14 6.16
CA GLN A 301 -26.98 -14.99 6.90
C GLN A 301 -25.53 -14.65 6.55
N LEU A 302 -25.22 -14.40 5.27
CA LEU A 302 -23.88 -13.97 4.84
C LEU A 302 -23.43 -12.70 5.56
N LYS A 303 -24.30 -11.68 5.62
CA LYS A 303 -24.01 -10.42 6.33
C LYS A 303 -23.84 -10.62 7.83
N LYS A 304 -24.60 -11.53 8.43
CA LYS A 304 -24.45 -11.89 9.86
C LYS A 304 -23.08 -12.52 10.12
N VAL A 305 -22.68 -13.53 9.32
CA VAL A 305 -21.37 -14.17 9.45
C VAL A 305 -20.24 -13.15 9.26
N LEU A 306 -20.35 -12.26 8.27
CA LEU A 306 -19.37 -11.19 8.08
C LEU A 306 -19.30 -10.22 9.28
N THR A 307 -20.45 -9.85 9.85
CA THR A 307 -20.50 -8.97 11.03
C THR A 307 -19.82 -9.60 12.23
N GLU A 308 -19.97 -10.91 12.44
CA GLU A 308 -19.31 -11.63 13.53
C GLU A 308 -17.81 -11.87 13.28
N SER A 309 -17.37 -11.80 12.02
CA SER A 309 -15.98 -12.09 11.64
C SER A 309 -15.06 -10.86 11.70
N ILE A 310 -15.61 -9.66 11.55
CA ILE A 310 -14.88 -8.37 11.49
C ILE A 310 -14.96 -7.68 12.84
#